data_AF-A0A936SCS0-F1
#
_entry.id   AF-A0A936SCS0-F1
#
_cell.length_a   1.000
_cell.length_b   1.000
_cell.length_c   1.000
_cell.angle_alpha   90.00
_cell.angle_beta   90.00
_cell.angle_gamma   90.00
#
_symmetry.space_group_name_H-M   'P 1'
#
loop_
_entity.id
_entity.type
_entity.pdbx_description
1 polymer ?
#
loop_
_entity_poly.entity_id
_entity_poly.type
_entity_poly.pdbx_seq_one_letter_code
_entity_poly.pdbx_strand_id
1 'polypeptide(L)'
;MVEPGRAYKLSFWVRTENLKSGGGPQIQIVNGNDDKIITNSAVFAAGTNDWQQFTLDFTAPDNCNGVTIRTVRAYCGDDCPITGTLWYDDFEV
;
A
#
# COMPACT_ATOMS: atom_id res chain seq x y z
N MET A 1 -1.51 -1.95 -17.15
CA MET A 1 -1.94 -3.36 -17.30
C MET A 1 -0.73 -4.21 -16.96
N VAL A 2 -0.92 -5.32 -16.23
CA VAL A 2 0.19 -6.24 -15.90
C VAL A 2 0.06 -7.51 -16.72
N GLU A 3 1.18 -8.19 -16.95
CA GLU A 3 1.26 -9.46 -17.66
C GLU A 3 1.28 -10.61 -16.64
N PRO A 4 0.43 -11.64 -16.80
CA PRO A 4 0.45 -12.82 -15.93
C PRO A 4 1.85 -13.45 -15.83
N GLY A 5 2.24 -13.84 -14.60
CA GLY A 5 3.53 -14.47 -14.30
C GLY A 5 4.73 -13.52 -14.28
N ARG A 6 4.57 -12.24 -14.64
CA ARG A 6 5.66 -11.26 -14.67
C ARG A 6 5.86 -10.58 -13.31
N ALA A 7 7.13 -10.36 -12.96
CA ALA A 7 7.54 -9.60 -11.78
C ALA A 7 7.61 -8.09 -12.07
N TYR A 8 7.19 -7.30 -11.09
CA TYR A 8 7.11 -5.85 -11.12
C TYR A 8 7.62 -5.25 -9.81
N LYS A 9 7.96 -3.97 -9.85
CA LYS A 9 8.37 -3.18 -8.70
C LYS A 9 7.57 -1.89 -8.68
N LEU A 10 6.68 -1.76 -7.71
CA LEU A 10 5.98 -0.51 -7.44
C LEU A 10 6.87 0.39 -6.58
N SER A 11 7.04 1.65 -6.97
CA SER A 11 7.57 2.73 -6.13
C SER A 11 6.59 3.88 -5.98
N PHE A 12 6.61 4.53 -4.82
CA PHE A 12 5.79 5.70 -4.51
C PHE A 12 6.38 6.43 -3.30
N TRP A 13 6.02 7.69 -3.12
CA TRP A 13 6.40 8.49 -1.96
C TRP A 13 5.25 8.63 -0.98
N VAL A 14 5.58 8.69 0.29
CA VAL A 14 4.64 8.89 1.39
C VAL A 14 5.13 10.01 2.30
N ARG A 15 4.23 10.91 2.67
CA ARG A 15 4.44 11.87 3.76
C ARG A 15 3.33 11.73 4.78
N THR A 16 3.64 11.90 6.07
CA THR A 16 2.65 11.88 7.14
C THR A 16 2.72 13.14 7.97
N GLU A 17 1.58 13.57 8.51
CA GLU A 17 1.52 14.66 9.48
C GLU A 17 0.58 14.28 10.61
N ASN A 18 1.11 14.32 11.84
CA ASN A 18 0.37 14.00 13.06
C ASN A 18 -0.39 12.66 13.00
N LEU A 19 0.15 11.68 12.28
CA LEU A 19 -0.49 10.38 12.07
C LEU A 19 -0.49 9.58 13.38
N LYS A 20 -1.66 9.24 13.88
CA LYS A 20 -1.85 8.43 15.11
C LYS A 20 -2.83 7.32 14.81
N SER A 21 -2.44 6.07 15.08
CA SER A 21 -3.27 4.89 14.87
C SER A 21 -2.73 3.69 15.64
N GLY A 22 -3.61 2.81 16.13
CA GLY A 22 -3.22 1.49 16.64
C GLY A 22 -2.81 0.50 15.52
N GLY A 23 -3.26 0.76 14.29
CA GLY A 23 -2.93 0.02 13.07
C GLY A 23 -2.80 0.99 11.90
N GLY A 24 -1.55 1.32 11.56
CA GLY A 24 -1.26 2.36 10.59
C GLY A 24 -1.71 2.02 9.17
N PRO A 25 -1.82 3.04 8.30
CA PRO A 25 -2.04 2.85 6.87
C PRO A 25 -0.87 2.13 6.20
N GLN A 26 -1.16 1.39 5.14
CA GLN A 26 -0.21 0.73 4.25
C GLN A 26 -0.80 0.62 2.83
N ILE A 27 0.04 0.45 1.81
CA ILE A 27 -0.43 0.07 0.47
C ILE A 27 -0.64 -1.44 0.42
N GLN A 28 -1.76 -1.85 -0.17
CA GLN A 28 -2.04 -3.22 -0.56
C GLN A 28 -2.23 -3.30 -2.06
N ILE A 29 -1.57 -4.29 -2.68
CA ILE A 29 -1.79 -4.66 -4.07
C ILE A 29 -2.67 -5.91 -4.07
N VAL A 30 -3.80 -5.82 -4.74
CA VAL A 30 -4.70 -6.95 -4.98
C VAL A 30 -4.85 -7.25 -6.47
N ASN A 31 -5.18 -8.50 -6.78
CA ASN A 31 -5.54 -8.90 -8.13
C ASN A 31 -6.85 -8.21 -8.52
N GLY A 32 -6.83 -7.48 -9.64
CA GLY A 32 -8.01 -6.76 -10.13
C GLY A 32 -9.14 -7.68 -10.59
N ASN A 33 -8.88 -8.98 -10.78
CA ASN A 33 -9.89 -9.94 -11.24
C ASN A 33 -10.65 -10.64 -10.10
N ASP A 34 -10.03 -10.85 -8.93
CA ASP A 34 -10.63 -11.63 -7.84
C ASP A 34 -10.38 -11.06 -6.43
N ASP A 35 -9.84 -9.83 -6.32
CA ASP A 35 -9.55 -9.11 -5.07
C ASP A 35 -8.61 -9.84 -4.09
N LYS A 36 -7.96 -10.93 -4.52
CA LYS A 36 -6.98 -11.63 -3.70
C LYS A 36 -5.76 -10.75 -3.49
N ILE A 37 -5.28 -10.74 -2.25
CA ILE A 37 -4.08 -10.02 -1.85
C ILE A 37 -2.87 -10.63 -2.56
N ILE A 38 -2.13 -9.79 -3.28
CA ILE A 38 -0.84 -10.16 -3.89
C ILE A 38 0.28 -9.82 -2.90
N THR A 39 0.28 -8.60 -2.36
CA THR A 39 1.28 -8.13 -1.39
C THR A 39 0.83 -6.89 -0.63
N ASN A 40 1.54 -6.56 0.46
CA ASN A 40 1.36 -5.33 1.25
C ASN A 40 2.72 -4.64 1.43
N SER A 41 2.73 -3.31 1.48
CA SER A 41 3.88 -2.55 1.94
C SER A 41 4.08 -2.72 3.46
N ALA A 42 5.21 -2.24 3.98
CA ALA A 42 5.30 -1.96 5.40
C ALA A 42 4.25 -0.91 5.81
N VAL A 43 3.85 -0.94 7.08
CA VAL A 43 2.98 0.08 7.68
C VAL A 43 3.74 1.41 7.72
N PHE A 44 3.08 2.50 7.32
CA PHE A 44 3.69 3.82 7.30
C PHE A 44 4.00 4.31 8.71
N ALA A 45 5.08 5.08 8.83
CA ALA A 45 5.53 5.61 10.10
C ALA A 45 4.45 6.53 10.73
N ALA A 46 4.21 6.35 12.03
CA ALA A 46 3.37 7.25 12.80
C ALA A 46 4.05 8.61 12.99
N GLY A 47 3.27 9.62 13.38
CA GLY A 47 3.73 10.97 13.63
C GLY A 47 3.83 11.82 12.36
N THR A 48 4.76 12.78 12.38
CA THR A 48 5.06 13.66 11.26
C THR A 48 6.39 13.25 10.67
N ASN A 49 6.35 12.75 9.44
CA ASN A 49 7.53 12.30 8.70
C ASN A 49 7.53 13.02 7.36
N ASP A 50 8.68 13.53 6.94
CA ASP A 50 8.84 14.09 5.61
C ASP A 50 8.72 12.98 4.55
N TRP A 51 8.78 13.34 3.26
CA TRP A 51 8.66 12.38 2.17
C TRP A 51 9.65 11.21 2.29
N GLN A 52 9.10 10.00 2.33
CA GLN A 52 9.84 8.74 2.35
C GLN A 52 9.43 7.91 1.15
N GLN A 53 10.41 7.38 0.42
CA GLN A 53 10.14 6.50 -0.71
C GLN A 53 9.88 5.08 -0.21
N PHE A 54 8.84 4.46 -0.75
CA PHE A 54 8.52 3.05 -0.58
C PHE A 54 8.76 2.31 -1.88
N THR A 55 9.12 1.03 -1.75
CA THR A 55 9.27 0.11 -2.88
C THR A 55 8.65 -1.22 -2.51
N LEU A 56 7.88 -1.81 -3.43
CA LEU A 56 7.17 -3.05 -3.22
C LEU A 56 7.28 -3.93 -4.46
N ASP A 57 7.97 -5.06 -4.31
CA ASP A 57 8.06 -6.07 -5.35
C ASP A 57 6.81 -6.95 -5.34
N PHE A 58 6.28 -7.27 -6.52
CA PHE A 58 5.18 -8.21 -6.67
C PHE A 58 5.26 -8.98 -7.99
N THR A 59 4.70 -10.19 -8.01
CA THR A 59 4.54 -10.97 -9.25
C THR A 59 3.05 -11.09 -9.54
N ALA A 60 2.64 -10.75 -10.77
CA ALA A 60 1.25 -10.89 -11.18
C ALA A 60 0.87 -12.38 -11.25
N PRO A 61 -0.19 -12.83 -10.56
CA PRO A 61 -0.68 -14.20 -10.69
C PRO A 61 -1.08 -14.58 -12.12
N ASP A 62 -1.16 -15.88 -12.43
CA ASP A 62 -1.49 -16.38 -13.77
C ASP A 62 -2.86 -15.89 -14.29
N ASN A 63 -3.78 -15.59 -13.38
CA ASN A 63 -5.11 -15.07 -13.71
C ASN A 63 -5.21 -13.55 -13.55
N CYS A 64 -4.12 -12.79 -13.57
CA CYS A 64 -4.09 -11.36 -13.25
C CYS A 64 -3.76 -10.50 -14.47
N ASN A 65 -4.76 -9.79 -15.01
CA ASN A 65 -4.60 -8.87 -16.15
C ASN A 65 -4.46 -7.40 -15.72
N GLY A 66 -4.60 -7.14 -14.41
CA GLY A 66 -4.57 -5.82 -13.81
C GLY A 66 -4.49 -5.95 -12.29
N VAL A 67 -3.92 -4.94 -11.63
CA VAL A 67 -3.85 -4.87 -10.17
C VAL A 67 -4.60 -3.64 -9.68
N THR A 68 -5.18 -3.74 -8.48
CA THR A 68 -5.71 -2.58 -7.75
C THR A 68 -4.75 -2.26 -6.62
N ILE A 69 -4.29 -1.00 -6.58
CA ILE A 69 -3.48 -0.46 -5.50
C ILE A 69 -4.42 0.30 -4.57
N ARG A 70 -4.51 -0.11 -3.31
CA ARG A 70 -5.40 0.51 -2.33
C ARG A 70 -4.70 0.81 -1.01
N THR A 71 -5.13 1.88 -0.37
CA THR A 71 -4.76 2.15 1.03
C THR A 71 -5.59 1.24 1.93
N VAL A 72 -4.95 0.47 2.79
CA VAL A 72 -5.59 -0.31 3.84
C VAL A 72 -4.97 0.02 5.19
N ARG A 73 -5.54 -0.50 6.26
CA ARG A 73 -4.97 -0.37 7.61
C ARG A 73 -4.54 -1.73 8.12
N ALA A 74 -3.41 -1.78 8.81
CA ALA A 74 -3.07 -2.96 9.60
C ALA A 74 -4.16 -3.20 10.65
N TYR A 75 -4.55 -4.46 10.86
CA TYR A 75 -5.54 -4.81 11.87
C TYR A 75 -5.01 -4.50 13.27
N CYS A 76 -5.88 -3.96 14.12
CA CYS A 76 -5.55 -3.46 15.46
C CYS A 76 -6.70 -3.63 16.46
N GLY A 77 -7.66 -4.52 16.16
CA GLY A 77 -8.89 -4.68 16.94
C GLY A 77 -10.06 -3.87 16.40
N ASP A 78 -11.23 -4.02 17.04
CA ASP A 78 -12.49 -3.41 16.61
C ASP A 78 -12.49 -1.89 16.80
N ASP A 79 -11.97 -1.42 17.95
CA ASP A 79 -11.79 0.01 18.25
C ASP A 79 -10.39 0.47 17.86
N CYS A 80 -10.23 0.86 16.61
CA CYS A 80 -8.96 1.36 16.11
C CYS A 80 -9.09 2.73 15.45
N PRO A 81 -9.10 3.83 16.23
CA PRO A 81 -9.16 5.17 15.69
C PRO A 81 -7.89 5.52 14.89
N ILE A 82 -8.05 6.41 13.92
CA ILE A 82 -6.96 6.99 13.14
C ILE A 82 -7.19 8.49 12.96
N THR A 83 -6.14 9.29 13.16
CA THR A 83 -6.15 10.74 12.96
C THR A 83 -4.86 11.19 12.29
N GLY A 84 -4.89 12.34 11.62
CA GLY A 84 -3.74 12.95 10.95
C GLY A 84 -3.95 13.03 9.45
N THR A 85 -2.86 13.33 8.74
CA THR A 85 -2.86 13.48 7.27
C THR A 85 -1.81 12.58 6.65
N LEU A 86 -2.16 12.02 5.49
CA LEU A 86 -1.32 11.16 4.68
C LEU A 86 -1.35 11.69 3.25
N TRP A 87 -0.18 11.84 2.66
CA TRP A 87 -0.03 12.18 1.24
C TRP A 87 0.71 11.08 0.52
N TYR A 88 0.40 10.94 -0.76
CA TYR A 88 1.13 10.11 -1.69
C TYR A 88 1.61 10.93 -2.86
N ASP A 89 2.73 10.54 -3.46
CA ASP A 89 3.23 11.13 -4.70
C ASP A 89 3.99 10.12 -5.56
N ASP A 90 4.15 10.44 -6.85
CA ASP A 90 5.01 9.74 -7.82
C ASP A 90 4.90 8.20 -7.82
N PHE A 91 3.69 7.68 -8.05
CA PHE A 91 3.49 6.24 -8.27
C PHE A 91 4.09 5.79 -9.62
N GLU A 92 4.94 4.76 -9.58
CA GLU A 92 5.60 4.17 -10.76
C GLU A 92 5.68 2.63 -10.62
N VAL A 93 5.43 1.89 -11.72
CA VAL A 93 5.37 0.41 -11.79
C VAL A 93 6.17 -0.11 -12.97
#